data_AF-A0A2E1E8D6-F1
#
_entry.id   AF-A0A2E1E8D6-F1
#
_cell.length_a   1.000
_cell.length_b   1.000
_cell.length_c   1.000
_cell.angle_alpha   90.00
_cell.angle_beta   90.00
_cell.angle_gamma   90.00
#
_symmetry.space_group_name_H-M   'P 1'
#
loop_
_entity.id
_entity.type
_entity.pdbx_description
1 polymer ?
#
loop_
_entity_poly.entity_id
_entity_poly.type
_entity_poly.pdbx_seq_one_letter_code
_entity_poly.pdbx_strand_id
1 'polypeptide(L)'
;MFDMEKRKFYLSVIAFFLLSGCISNKYTFIESENFDTRVRYLVIHFTSQDTQESIRTLTENSLFPVSSHYLITDAGKVIQMVN
;
A
#
# COMPACT_ATOMS: atom_id res chain seq x y z
N MET A 1 26.14 34.17 -30.44
CA MET A 1 25.15 33.07 -30.58
C MET A 1 25.66 31.75 -29.98
N PHE A 2 26.87 31.28 -30.31
CA PHE A 2 27.46 30.00 -29.84
C PHE A 2 27.75 29.88 -28.33
N ASP A 3 27.93 30.98 -27.60
CA ASP A 3 28.31 30.96 -26.17
C ASP A 3 27.13 30.64 -25.22
N MET A 4 25.93 31.08 -25.60
CA MET A 4 24.69 30.88 -24.83
C MET A 4 24.26 29.40 -24.78
N GLU A 5 24.56 28.64 -25.83
CA GLU A 5 24.22 27.21 -25.92
C GLU A 5 25.16 26.37 -25.05
N LYS A 6 26.46 26.71 -25.03
CA LYS A 6 27.45 26.08 -24.13
C LYS A 6 27.13 26.36 -22.67
N ARG A 7 26.75 27.59 -22.31
CA ARG A 7 26.36 27.95 -20.94
C ARG A 7 25.11 27.18 -20.47
N LYS A 8 24.11 27.01 -21.34
CA LYS A 8 22.92 26.19 -21.06
C LYS A 8 23.27 24.71 -20.90
N PHE A 9 24.18 24.20 -21.72
CA PHE A 9 24.69 22.83 -21.62
C PHE A 9 25.44 22.61 -20.29
N TYR A 10 26.35 23.51 -19.91
CA TYR A 10 27.05 23.44 -18.62
C TYR A 10 26.12 23.54 -17.41
N LEU A 11 25.11 24.42 -17.45
CA LEU A 11 24.09 24.52 -16.41
C LEU A 11 23.26 23.24 -16.29
N SER A 12 22.94 22.59 -17.41
CA SER A 12 22.23 21.31 -17.42
C SER A 12 23.06 20.17 -16.83
N VAL A 13 24.36 20.11 -17.14
CA VAL A 13 25.27 19.10 -16.58
C VAL A 13 25.47 19.28 -15.07
N ILE A 14 25.62 20.52 -14.61
CA ILE A 14 25.74 20.82 -13.17
C ILE A 14 24.45 20.45 -12.43
N ALA A 15 23.28 20.74 -13.01
CA ALA A 15 21.99 20.34 -12.44
C ALA A 15 21.89 18.81 -12.32
N PHE A 16 22.30 18.06 -13.34
CA PHE A 16 22.31 16.59 -13.29
C PHE A 16 23.21 16.03 -12.18
N PHE A 17 24.37 16.66 -11.95
CA PHE A 17 25.28 16.24 -10.88
C PHE A 17 24.70 16.48 -9.47
N LEU A 18 23.99 17.59 -9.27
CA LEU A 18 23.38 17.94 -7.98
C LEU A 18 22.23 17.00 -7.58
N LEU A 19 21.58 16.33 -8.53
CA LEU A 19 20.48 15.39 -8.25
C LEU A 19 20.93 13.96 -7.88
N SER A 20 22.24 13.66 -7.88
CA SER A 20 22.75 12.29 -7.67
C SER A 20 22.87 11.83 -6.21
N GLY A 21 22.51 12.66 -5.22
CA GLY A 21 22.79 12.42 -3.80
C GLY A 21 21.94 11.37 -3.06
N CYS A 22 20.83 10.89 -3.62
CA CYS A 22 19.82 10.14 -2.85
C CYS A 22 19.85 8.60 -3.01
N ILE A 23 20.81 8.02 -3.73
CA ILE A 23 20.68 6.61 -4.14
C ILE A 23 21.28 5.58 -3.18
N SER A 24 22.07 6.00 -2.17
CA SER A 24 22.85 5.08 -1.34
C SER A 24 22.39 5.03 0.11
N ASN A 25 21.19 4.53 0.35
CA ASN A 25 20.77 4.08 1.68
C ASN A 25 21.25 2.64 1.88
N LYS A 26 22.52 2.45 2.24
CA LYS A 26 23.09 1.14 2.58
C LYS A 26 22.86 0.87 4.07
N TYR A 27 21.60 0.70 4.47
CA TYR A 27 21.30 0.21 5.80
C TYR A 27 21.29 -1.32 5.80
N THR A 28 21.88 -1.90 6.83
CA THR A 28 21.75 -3.33 7.09
C THR A 28 20.40 -3.53 7.77
N PHE A 29 19.45 -4.12 7.07
CA PHE A 29 18.22 -4.61 7.69
C PHE A 29 18.54 -5.91 8.44
N ILE A 30 18.40 -5.88 9.77
CA ILE A 30 18.48 -7.07 10.62
C ILE A 30 17.12 -7.17 11.31
N GLU A 31 16.32 -8.16 10.92
CA GLU A 31 15.06 -8.45 11.59
C GLU A 31 15.34 -8.99 13.01
N SER A 32 14.58 -8.51 13.99
CA SER A 32 14.73 -9.00 15.37
C SER A 32 14.21 -10.43 15.47
N GLU A 33 14.94 -11.32 16.11
CA GLU A 33 14.45 -12.67 16.44
C GLU A 33 13.21 -12.64 17.36
N ASN A 34 12.99 -11.52 18.05
CA ASN A 34 11.81 -11.30 18.89
C ASN A 34 10.65 -10.60 18.14
N PHE A 35 10.75 -10.44 16.82
CA PHE A 35 9.64 -9.95 16.00
C PHE A 35 8.63 -11.08 15.75
N ASP A 36 7.35 -10.76 15.87
CA ASP A 36 6.26 -11.68 15.55
C ASP A 36 5.15 -10.90 14.83
N THR A 37 4.38 -11.61 14.02
CA THR A 37 3.19 -11.06 13.39
C THR A 37 2.15 -10.73 14.47
N ARG A 38 1.48 -9.58 14.33
CA ARG A 38 0.44 -9.18 15.29
C ARG A 38 -0.80 -10.09 15.23
N VAL A 39 -1.07 -10.70 14.08
CA VAL A 39 -2.25 -11.54 13.83
C VAL A 39 -1.97 -12.96 14.31
N ARG A 40 -2.61 -13.38 15.40
CA ARG A 40 -2.42 -14.72 15.98
C ARG A 40 -3.58 -15.69 15.70
N TYR A 41 -4.72 -15.18 15.25
CA TYR A 41 -5.95 -15.95 15.13
C TYR A 41 -6.70 -15.57 13.85
N LEU A 42 -7.37 -16.56 13.28
CA LEU A 42 -8.33 -16.40 12.19
C LEU A 42 -9.72 -16.78 12.72
N VAL A 43 -10.67 -15.85 12.59
CA VAL A 43 -12.08 -16.10 12.93
C VAL A 43 -12.89 -16.09 11.64
N ILE A 44 -13.69 -17.13 11.44
CA ILE A 44 -14.50 -17.33 10.24
C ILE A 44 -15.97 -17.08 10.58
N HIS A 45 -16.60 -16.18 9.83
CA HIS A 45 -18.02 -15.86 9.94
C HIS A 45 -18.71 -16.07 8.59
N PHE A 46 -19.98 -16.49 8.63
CA PHE A 46 -20.87 -16.50 7.47
C PHE A 46 -21.75 -15.24 7.50
N THR A 47 -21.95 -14.60 6.35
CA THR A 47 -22.91 -13.51 6.20
C THR A 47 -24.27 -14.08 5.81
N SER A 48 -25.33 -13.76 6.57
CA SER A 48 -26.70 -14.26 6.31
C SER A 48 -27.41 -13.51 5.17
N GLN A 49 -26.65 -13.00 4.19
CA GLN A 49 -27.09 -12.08 3.13
C GLN A 49 -26.39 -12.45 1.81
N ASP A 50 -26.90 -11.96 0.68
CA ASP A 50 -26.18 -12.10 -0.60
C ASP A 50 -24.87 -11.30 -0.63
N THR A 51 -24.05 -11.55 -1.65
CA THR A 51 -22.73 -10.91 -1.80
C THR A 51 -22.82 -9.38 -1.81
N GLN A 52 -23.82 -8.80 -2.48
CA GLN A 52 -23.89 -7.34 -2.63
C GLN A 52 -24.31 -6.67 -1.32
N GLU A 53 -25.32 -7.22 -0.64
CA GLU A 53 -25.74 -6.67 0.65
C GLU A 53 -24.69 -6.94 1.76
N SER A 54 -23.95 -8.05 1.66
CA SER A 54 -22.80 -8.32 2.54
C SER A 54 -21.72 -7.26 2.40
N ILE A 55 -21.35 -6.89 1.16
CA ILE A 55 -20.38 -5.83 0.90
C ILE A 55 -20.88 -4.50 1.47
N ARG A 56 -22.15 -4.18 1.25
CA ARG A 56 -22.77 -2.95 1.75
C ARG A 56 -22.70 -2.87 3.27
N THR A 57 -23.14 -3.94 3.95
CA THR A 57 -23.14 -4.03 5.41
C THR A 57 -21.74 -3.93 6.02
N LEU A 58 -20.72 -4.47 5.34
CA LEU A 58 -19.35 -4.54 5.84
C LEU A 58 -18.48 -3.31 5.46
N THR A 59 -19.00 -2.37 4.67
CA THR A 59 -18.24 -1.18 4.21
C THR A 59 -18.94 0.14 4.51
N GLU A 60 -20.26 0.19 4.44
CA GLU A 60 -21.01 1.41 4.68
C GLU A 60 -21.13 1.70 6.17
N ASN A 61 -21.18 2.99 6.52
CA ASN A 61 -21.44 3.40 7.89
C ASN A 61 -22.91 3.11 8.25
N SER A 62 -23.15 2.63 9.47
CA SER A 62 -24.48 2.34 9.98
C SER A 62 -24.56 2.69 11.48
N LEU A 63 -25.75 2.55 12.08
CA LEU A 63 -25.89 2.73 13.53
C LEU A 63 -25.05 1.73 14.35
N PHE A 64 -24.74 0.57 13.76
CA PHE A 64 -23.92 -0.48 14.36
C PHE A 64 -22.89 -0.97 13.33
N PRO A 65 -21.79 -0.22 13.12
CA PRO A 65 -20.85 -0.52 12.06
C PRO A 65 -20.08 -1.82 12.37
N VAL A 66 -19.97 -2.67 11.36
CA VAL A 66 -19.21 -3.93 11.41
C VAL A 66 -18.35 -4.02 10.16
N SER A 67 -17.22 -4.72 10.26
CA SER A 67 -16.32 -4.97 9.13
C SER A 67 -15.59 -6.30 9.30
N SER A 68 -15.04 -6.80 8.20
CA SER A 68 -14.13 -7.95 8.15
C SER A 68 -12.92 -7.60 7.28
N HIS A 69 -11.81 -8.32 7.45
CA HIS A 69 -10.63 -8.12 6.59
C HIS A 69 -10.86 -8.65 5.17
N TYR A 70 -11.61 -9.75 5.07
CA TYR A 70 -11.94 -10.40 3.81
C TYR A 70 -13.41 -10.82 3.77
N LEU A 71 -13.94 -10.92 2.55
CA LEU A 71 -15.22 -11.54 2.22
C LEU A 71 -14.99 -12.57 1.10
N ILE A 72 -15.53 -13.78 1.27
CA ILE A 72 -15.60 -14.79 0.20
C ILE A 72 -17.01 -14.73 -0.36
N THR A 73 -17.14 -14.43 -1.64
CA THR A 73 -18.45 -14.33 -2.31
C THR A 73 -19.05 -15.71 -2.57
N ASP A 74 -20.35 -15.75 -2.85
CA ASP A 74 -21.06 -16.92 -3.38
C ASP A 74 -20.39 -17.53 -4.63
N ALA A 75 -19.84 -16.70 -5.52
CA ALA A 75 -19.05 -17.13 -6.67
C ALA A 75 -17.61 -17.60 -6.34
N GLY A 76 -17.22 -17.68 -5.06
CA GLY A 76 -15.88 -18.07 -4.61
C GLY A 76 -14.80 -17.00 -4.79
N LYS A 77 -15.17 -15.74 -5.10
CA LYS A 77 -14.23 -14.63 -5.22
C LYS A 77 -13.84 -14.11 -3.84
N VAL A 78 -12.57 -13.79 -3.63
CA VAL A 78 -12.09 -13.16 -2.39
C VAL A 78 -11.99 -11.65 -2.59
N ILE A 79 -12.56 -10.89 -1.66
CA ILE A 79 -12.52 -9.43 -1.63
C ILE A 79 -11.84 -9.01 -0.33
N GLN A 80 -10.77 -8.23 -0.42
CA GLN A 80 -10.12 -7.60 0.73
C GLN A 80 -10.78 -6.25 1.02
N MET A 81 -11.09 -5.99 2.28
CA MET A 81 -11.89 -4.83 2.69
C MET A 81 -11.15 -3.95 3.71
N VAL A 82 -10.19 -4.52 4.47
CA VAL A 82 -9.37 -3.83 5.47
C VAL A 82 -7.91 -4.31 5.34
N ASN A 83 -6.94 -3.43 5.65
CA ASN A 83 -5.49 -3.68 5.60
C ASN A 83 -4.92 -3.94 6.99
#